data_AF-A0A351CAI2-F1
#
_entry.id   AF-A0A351CAI2-F1
#
_cell.length_a   1.000
_cell.length_b   1.000
_cell.length_c   1.000
_cell.angle_alpha   90.00
_cell.angle_beta   90.00
_cell.angle_gamma   90.00
#
_symmetry.space_group_name_H-M   'P 1'
#
loop_
_entity.id
_entity.type
_entity.pdbx_description
1 polymer ?
#
loop_
_entity_poly.entity_id
_entity_poly.type
_entity_poly.pdbx_seq_one_letter_code
_entity_poly.pdbx_strand_id
1 'polypeptide(L)' 'MQTNLPLNFKDKLDQFTEQWSPKVIAEMNDYQFKLAKLQGEFVWHNHPETDETFIVLHGKMTILF' A
#
# COMPACT_ATOMS: atom_id res chain seq x y z
N MET A 1 -10.14 -10.98 24.64
CA MET A 1 -10.94 -10.24 23.64
C MET A 1 -9.97 -9.47 22.75
N GLN A 2 -10.01 -9.70 21.44
CA GLN A 2 -9.15 -8.98 20.51
C GLN A 2 -9.71 -7.56 20.38
N THR A 3 -9.01 -6.58 20.95
CA THR A 3 -9.38 -5.17 20.79
C THR A 3 -9.05 -4.76 19.35
N ASN A 4 -10.08 -4.60 18.53
CA ASN A 4 -9.96 -3.95 17.22
C ASN A 4 -9.74 -2.45 17.42
N LEU A 5 -8.50 -2.09 17.73
CA LEU A 5 -8.09 -0.70 17.79
C LEU A 5 -8.02 -0.13 16.38
N PRO A 6 -8.41 1.14 16.17
CA PRO A 6 -8.21 1.82 14.90
C PRO A 6 -6.76 1.72 14.44
N LEU A 7 -6.56 1.52 13.14
CA LEU A 7 -5.23 1.47 12.54
C LEU A 7 -4.82 2.88 12.11
N ASN A 8 -3.66 3.32 12.58
CA ASN A 8 -3.04 4.57 12.16
C ASN A 8 -1.98 4.32 11.07
N PHE A 9 -2.13 4.94 9.90
CA PHE A 9 -1.19 4.75 8.79
C PHE A 9 0.21 5.26 9.09
N LYS A 10 0.34 6.37 9.84
CA LYS A 10 1.64 6.93 10.20
C LYS A 10 2.43 5.94 11.06
N ASP A 11 1.79 5.38 12.09
CA ASP A 11 2.43 4.43 12.99
C ASP A 11 2.89 3.15 12.26
N LYS A 12 2.15 2.73 11.22
CA LYS A 12 2.56 1.60 10.37
C LYS A 12 3.70 1.98 9.40
N LEU A 13 3.68 3.18 8.83
CA LEU A 13 4.74 3.68 7.95
C LEU A 13 6.06 3.93 8.67
N ASP A 14 6.01 4.25 9.97
CA ASP A 14 7.20 4.47 10.79
C ASP A 14 7.94 3.15 11.13
N GLN A 15 7.29 1.99 10.90
CA GLN A 15 7.87 0.68 11.20
C GLN A 15 8.79 0.12 10.10
N PHE A 16 8.84 0.76 8.92
CA PHE A 16 9.66 0.28 7.81
C PHE A 16 10.21 1.45 6.98
N THR A 17 11.33 1.25 6.29
CA THR A 17 11.98 2.28 5.46
C THR A 17 12.22 1.84 4.02
N GLU A 18 12.05 0.55 3.75
CA GLU A 18 12.26 -0.08 2.46
C GLU A 18 11.29 0.48 1.41
N GLN A 19 11.84 0.77 0.24
CA GLN A 19 11.08 1.22 -0.92
C GLN A 19 10.60 0.01 -1.73
N TRP A 20 9.50 0.17 -2.47
CA TRP A 20 8.95 -0.85 -3.36
C TRP A 20 8.65 -2.21 -2.67
N SER A 21 8.44 -2.18 -1.35
CA SER A 21 8.10 -3.34 -0.53
C SER A 21 6.74 -3.14 0.14
N PRO A 22 5.61 -3.45 -0.52
CA PRO A 22 4.28 -3.34 0.07
C PRO A 22 4.16 -4.19 1.33
N LYS A 23 3.67 -3.60 2.42
CA LYS A 23 3.38 -4.29 3.70
C LYS A 23 1.86 -4.39 3.88
N VAL A 24 1.33 -5.59 4.09
CA VAL A 24 -0.09 -5.79 4.42
C VAL A 24 -0.35 -5.28 5.83
N ILE A 25 -1.31 -4.36 5.96
CA ILE A 25 -1.64 -3.71 7.24
C ILE A 25 -3.02 -4.08 7.76
N ALA A 26 -3.92 -4.54 6.88
CA ALA A 26 -5.27 -5.00 7.21
C ALA A 26 -5.81 -5.87 6.07
N GLU A 27 -6.87 -6.61 6.37
CA GLU A 27 -7.58 -7.46 5.43
C GLU A 27 -9.09 -7.18 5.50
N MET A 28 -9.77 -7.26 4.36
CA MET A 28 -11.22 -7.19 4.25
C MET A 28 -11.67 -8.27 3.28
N ASN A 29 -12.28 -9.33 3.81
CA ASN A 29 -12.56 -10.55 3.06
C ASN A 29 -11.25 -11.09 2.43
N ASP A 30 -11.23 -11.24 1.11
CA ASP A 30 -10.09 -11.66 0.29
C ASP A 30 -9.22 -10.49 -0.22
N TYR A 31 -9.49 -9.25 0.21
CA TYR A 31 -8.69 -8.07 -0.12
C TYR A 31 -7.68 -7.72 0.96
N GLN A 32 -6.56 -7.16 0.53
CA GLN A 32 -5.50 -6.67 1.41
C GLN A 32 -5.31 -5.16 1.25
N PHE A 33 -5.21 -4.46 2.37
CA PHE A 33 -4.76 -3.08 2.41
C PHE A 33 -3.26 -3.07 2.63
N LYS A 34 -2.52 -2.41 1.73
CA LYS A 34 -1.06 -2.38 1.74
C LYS A 34 -0.55 -0.96 1.87
N LEU A 35 0.54 -0.78 2.63
CA LEU A 35 1.33 0.46 2.63
C LEU A 35 2.66 0.22 1.94
N ALA A 36 3.08 1.14 1.09
CA ALA A 36 4.36 1.10 0.40
C ALA A 36 4.96 2.51 0.32
N LYS A 37 6.29 2.59 0.33
CA LYS A 37 7.05 3.81 0.04
C LYS A 37 7.62 3.68 -1.36
N LEU A 38 7.32 4.62 -2.24
CA LEU A 38 7.71 4.56 -3.66
C LEU A 38 8.65 5.72 -3.99
N GLN A 39 9.68 5.46 -4.79
CA GLN A 39 10.61 6.47 -5.28
C GLN A 39 11.23 6.02 -6.60
N GLY A 40 11.24 6.91 -7.59
CA GLY A 40 11.73 6.60 -8.94
C GLY A 40 10.68 5.87 -9.77
N GLU A 41 11.15 5.11 -10.76
CA GLU A 41 10.30 4.41 -11.73
C GLU A 41 10.06 2.96 -11.33
N PHE A 42 8.89 2.43 -11.72
CA PHE A 42 8.57 1.02 -11.60
C PHE A 42 8.45 0.40 -12.99
N VAL A 43 8.59 -0.92 -13.08
CA VAL A 43 8.48 -1.64 -14.34
C VAL A 43 7.05 -1.62 -14.87
N TRP A 44 6.91 -1.64 -16.20
CA TRP A 44 5.63 -1.89 -16.85
C TRP A 44 5.15 -3.30 -16.52
N HIS A 45 3.91 -3.41 -16.07
CA HIS A 45 3.25 -4.67 -15.73
C HIS A 45 1.73 -4.50 -15.80
N ASN A 46 1.00 -5.62 -15.73
CA ASN A 46 -0.46 -5.62 -15.67
C ASN A 46 -0.98 -6.68 -14.69
N HIS A 47 -2.23 -6.50 -14.28
CA HIS A 47 -2.99 -7.44 -13.48
C HIS A 47 -4.24 -7.87 -14.26
N PRO A 48 -4.22 -9.01 -14.97
CA PRO A 48 -5.32 -9.40 -15.86
C PRO A 48 -6.60 -9.79 -15.11
N GLU A 49 -6.48 -10.19 -13.84
CA GLU A 49 -7.57 -10.78 -13.07
C GLU A 49 -8.17 -9.85 -12.01
N THR A 50 -7.56 -8.68 -11.77
CA THR A 50 -7.98 -7.79 -10.69
C THR A 50 -7.58 -6.35 -10.93
N ASP A 51 -8.46 -5.42 -10.56
CA ASP A 51 -8.14 -4.00 -10.52
C ASP A 51 -7.24 -3.69 -9.33
N GLU A 52 -6.33 -2.72 -9.48
CA GLU A 52 -5.51 -2.22 -8.39
C GLU A 52 -5.84 -0.76 -8.07
N THR A 53 -6.19 -0.49 -6.82
CA THR A 53 -6.51 0.86 -6.35
C THR A 53 -5.32 1.49 -5.64
N PHE A 54 -4.96 2.71 -6.04
CA PHE A 54 -3.90 3.49 -5.40
C PHE A 54 -4.46 4.72 -4.68
N ILE A 55 -4.00 4.93 -3.45
CA ILE A 55 -4.30 6.14 -2.65
C ILE A 55 -2.97 6.78 -2.24
N VAL A 56 -2.73 8.01 -2.67
CA VAL A 56 -1.51 8.76 -2.30
C VAL A 56 -1.74 9.42 -0.94
N LEU A 57 -1.09 8.89 0.10
CA LEU A 57 -1.15 9.46 1.45
C LEU A 57 -0.24 10.70 1.62
N HIS A 58 0.89 10.73 0.91
CA HIS A 58 1.85 11.83 0.96
C HIS A 58 2.68 11.88 -0.33
N GLY A 59 2.98 13.08 -0.82
CA GLY A 59 3.76 13.29 -2.04
C GLY A 59 2.90 13.30 -3.31
N LYS A 60 3.49 12.85 -4.42
CA LYS A 60 2.83 12.77 -5.73
C LYS A 60 3.25 11.47 -6.40
N MET A 61 2.31 10.85 -7.10
CA MET A 61 2.53 9.63 -7.89
C MET A 61 1.93 9.85 -9.28
N THR A 62 2.62 9.36 -10.30
CA THR A 62 2.15 9.34 -11.68
C THR A 62 2.02 7.89 -12.11
N ILE A 63 0.89 7.55 -12.72
CA ILE A 63 0.68 6.26 -13.38
C ILE A 63 0.61 6.54 -14.86
N LEU A 64 1.40 5.79 -15.64
CA LEU A 64 1.34 5.77 -17.08
C LEU A 64 0.49 4.56 -17.50
N PHE A 65 -0.38 4.73 -18.49
CA PHE A 65 -1.30 3.71 -18.98
C PHE A 65 -1.11 3.53 -20.48
#